data_AF-A0A966SXT5-F1
#
_entry.id   AF-A0A966SXT5-F1
#
_cell.length_a   1.000
_cell.length_b   1.000
_cell.length_c   1.000
_cell.angle_alpha   90.00
_cell.angle_beta   90.00
_cell.angle_gamma   90.00
#
_symmetry.space_group_name_H-M   'P 1'
#
loop_
_entity.id
_entity.type
_entity.pdbx_description
1 polymer ?
#
loop_
_entity_poly.entity_id
_entity_poly.type
_entity_poly.pdbx_seq_one_letter_code
_entity_poly.pdbx_strand_id
1 'polypeptide(L)'
;MSWPDLPSAATVASLTEALQALGSVTVPTVTSLAEATGEPSRTWRDCHSLVTVSGSFNPLHWAHLELLACGVETVSADAGAFILSPNTIDKARPLGMDLSDRAWTMQSTLDWAGHHDPRLNRATLSGLLVSHGLYVDQARALRHACTNLHHSGLWFVVGFDKIVQIFDPRYYTDRTSSLDTLFDMA
;
A
#
# COMPACT_ATOMS: atom_id res chain seq x y z
N MET A 1 10.02 14.77 21.00
CA MET A 1 9.40 13.75 20.14
C MET A 1 9.08 12.56 21.04
N SER A 2 7.82 12.37 21.42
CA SER A 2 7.38 11.15 22.10
C SER A 2 7.23 10.07 21.02
N TRP A 3 7.80 8.90 21.27
CA TRP A 3 7.51 7.73 20.43
C TRP A 3 6.02 7.38 20.57
N PRO A 4 5.36 6.89 19.51
CA PRO A 4 4.01 6.36 19.64
C PRO A 4 4.00 5.24 20.69
N ASP A 5 2.92 5.19 21.47
CA ASP A 5 2.71 4.08 22.40
C ASP A 5 2.71 2.76 21.62
N LEU A 6 3.26 1.71 22.24
CA LEU A 6 3.23 0.37 21.66
C LEU A 6 1.77 -0.04 21.35
N PRO A 7 1.54 -0.85 20.30
CA PRO A 7 0.19 -1.29 19.97
C PRO A 7 -0.43 -2.06 21.13
N SER A 8 -1.73 -1.88 21.34
CA SER A 8 -2.47 -2.77 22.21
C SER A 8 -2.47 -4.19 21.64
N ALA A 9 -2.57 -5.20 22.50
CA ALA A 9 -2.68 -6.60 22.08
C ALA A 9 -3.87 -6.83 21.12
N ALA A 10 -4.98 -6.11 21.34
CA ALA A 10 -6.14 -6.13 20.44
C ALA A 10 -5.79 -5.61 19.03
N THR A 11 -5.03 -4.52 18.93
CA THR A 11 -4.60 -3.97 17.63
C THR A 11 -3.73 -4.97 16.88
N VAL A 12 -2.77 -5.60 17.56
CA VAL A 12 -1.90 -6.62 16.95
C VAL A 12 -2.72 -7.82 16.47
N ALA A 13 -3.69 -8.27 17.27
CA ALA A 13 -4.58 -9.37 16.91
C ALA A 13 -5.40 -9.03 15.65
N SER A 14 -6.05 -7.87 15.60
CA SER A 14 -6.85 -7.45 14.44
C SER A 14 -6.02 -7.31 13.16
N LEU A 15 -4.82 -6.74 13.25
CA LEU A 15 -3.90 -6.68 12.12
C LEU A 15 -3.48 -8.07 11.65
N THR A 16 -3.19 -8.98 12.58
CA THR A 16 -2.80 -10.36 12.26
C THR A 16 -3.94 -11.10 11.55
N GLU A 17 -5.16 -10.99 12.06
CA GLU A 17 -6.36 -11.59 11.46
C GLU A 17 -6.62 -11.04 10.06
N ALA A 18 -6.54 -9.71 9.87
CA ALA A 18 -6.73 -9.09 8.56
C ALA A 18 -5.69 -9.56 7.53
N LEU A 19 -4.42 -9.67 7.94
CA LEU A 19 -3.33 -10.16 7.09
C LEU A 19 -3.51 -11.64 6.72
N GLN A 20 -3.92 -12.49 7.67
CA GLN A 20 -4.21 -13.90 7.41
C GLN A 20 -5.42 -14.09 6.48
N ALA A 21 -6.49 -13.31 6.71
CA ALA A 21 -7.67 -13.32 5.86
C ALA A 21 -7.31 -12.94 4.42
N LEU A 22 -6.59 -11.83 4.23
CA LEU A 22 -6.13 -11.39 2.92
C LEU A 22 -5.21 -12.39 2.23
N GLY A 23 -4.30 -13.01 2.97
CA GLY A 23 -3.38 -14.01 2.43
C GLY A 23 -4.08 -15.28 1.89
N SER A 24 -5.34 -15.50 2.29
CA SER A 24 -6.14 -16.66 1.89
C SER A 24 -7.08 -16.38 0.70
N VAL A 25 -7.18 -15.12 0.24
CA VAL A 25 -8.09 -14.74 -0.85
C VAL A 25 -7.45 -15.01 -2.21
N THR A 26 -8.21 -15.59 -3.13
CA THR A 26 -7.78 -15.88 -4.51
C THR A 26 -8.05 -14.75 -5.50
N VAL A 27 -8.97 -13.85 -5.16
CA VAL A 27 -9.27 -12.64 -5.92
C VAL A 27 -8.45 -11.46 -5.36
N PRO A 28 -7.88 -10.59 -6.21
CA PRO A 28 -7.21 -9.39 -5.73
C PRO A 28 -8.15 -8.47 -4.94
N THR A 29 -7.81 -8.22 -3.68
CA THR A 29 -8.64 -7.48 -2.73
C THR A 29 -7.77 -6.56 -1.88
N VAL A 30 -8.34 -5.42 -1.46
CA VAL A 30 -7.67 -4.41 -0.66
C VAL A 30 -8.54 -3.95 0.51
N THR A 31 -7.91 -3.74 1.67
CA THR A 31 -8.47 -3.04 2.83
C THR A 31 -7.45 -2.03 3.34
N SER A 32 -7.88 -1.02 4.09
CA SER A 32 -6.94 -0.13 4.77
C SER A 32 -6.56 -0.65 6.16
N LEU A 33 -5.41 -0.21 6.66
CA LEU A 33 -4.97 -0.46 8.04
C LEU A 33 -5.98 0.07 9.05
N ALA A 34 -6.53 1.26 8.80
CA ALA A 34 -7.57 1.85 9.64
C ALA A 34 -8.82 0.96 9.71
N GLU A 35 -9.32 0.49 8.57
CA GLU A 35 -10.45 -0.44 8.53
C GLU A 35 -10.14 -1.76 9.27
N ALA A 36 -8.92 -2.28 9.13
CA ALA A 36 -8.49 -3.49 9.79
C ALA A 36 -8.41 -3.37 11.33
N THR A 37 -8.19 -2.16 11.85
CA THR A 37 -8.13 -1.88 13.30
C THR A 37 -9.43 -1.27 13.85
N GLY A 38 -10.47 -1.12 13.02
CA GLY A 38 -11.74 -0.50 13.42
C GLY A 38 -11.68 1.03 13.55
N GLU A 39 -10.61 1.66 13.05
CA GLU A 39 -10.53 3.11 12.89
C GLU A 39 -11.36 3.55 11.68
N PRO A 40 -11.90 4.80 11.68
CA PRO A 40 -12.64 5.31 10.54
C PRO A 40 -11.79 5.29 9.27
N SER A 41 -12.38 4.77 8.18
CA SER A 41 -11.73 4.70 6.88
C SER A 41 -11.40 6.09 6.35
N ARG A 42 -10.20 6.23 5.81
CA ARG A 42 -9.71 7.46 5.18
C ARG A 42 -10.31 7.59 3.78
N THR A 43 -10.34 8.79 3.18
CA THR A 43 -11.10 9.06 1.94
C THR A 43 -10.48 8.49 0.66
N TRP A 44 -9.62 7.48 0.75
CA TRP A 44 -8.91 6.89 -0.39
C TRP A 44 -9.85 6.13 -1.35
N ARG A 45 -10.99 5.62 -0.88
CA ARG A 45 -11.97 4.92 -1.73
C ARG A 45 -12.76 5.86 -2.65
N ASP A 46 -12.89 7.12 -2.26
CA ASP A 46 -13.71 8.11 -2.98
C ASP A 46 -12.88 9.09 -3.81
N CYS A 47 -11.56 8.87 -3.92
CA CYS A 47 -10.66 9.72 -4.68
C CYS A 47 -10.84 9.58 -6.20
N HIS A 48 -10.47 10.62 -6.95
CA HIS A 48 -10.37 10.59 -8.42
C HIS A 48 -8.97 10.22 -8.88
N SER A 49 -7.97 10.45 -8.04
CA SER A 49 -6.58 10.13 -8.28
C SER A 49 -5.88 9.62 -7.01
N LEU A 50 -5.10 8.55 -7.17
CA LEU A 50 -4.40 7.84 -6.12
C LEU A 50 -2.96 7.55 -6.54
N VAL A 51 -2.01 8.04 -5.75
CA VAL A 51 -0.60 7.67 -5.87
C VAL A 51 -0.29 6.61 -4.82
N THR A 52 0.42 5.56 -5.23
CA THR A 52 0.76 4.45 -4.35
C THR A 52 2.25 4.12 -4.38
N VAL A 53 2.78 3.69 -3.24
CA VAL A 53 4.12 3.10 -3.11
C VAL A 53 3.97 1.71 -2.52
N SER A 54 4.39 0.69 -3.27
CA SER A 54 4.30 -0.72 -2.85
C SER A 54 5.64 -1.21 -2.31
N GLY A 55 5.66 -1.91 -1.18
CA GLY A 55 6.90 -2.30 -0.55
C GLY A 55 6.77 -3.30 0.60
N SER A 56 7.91 -3.86 1.01
CA SER A 56 7.95 -4.75 2.17
C SER A 56 8.04 -4.03 3.51
N PHE A 57 8.36 -2.73 3.49
CA PHE A 57 8.40 -1.80 4.63
C PHE A 57 8.92 -2.39 5.94
N ASN A 58 10.20 -2.77 5.94
CA ASN A 58 10.86 -3.46 7.05
C ASN A 58 12.05 -2.64 7.60
N PRO A 59 11.83 -1.43 8.18
CA PRO A 59 10.57 -0.69 8.37
C PRO A 59 10.26 0.29 7.22
N LEU A 60 9.05 0.89 7.24
CA LEU A 60 8.79 2.13 6.50
C LEU A 60 9.71 3.25 7.04
N HIS A 61 10.22 4.13 6.18
CA HIS A 61 11.20 5.14 6.56
C HIS A 61 11.09 6.41 5.69
N TRP A 62 11.87 7.43 6.02
CA TRP A 62 11.83 8.76 5.40
C TRP A 62 11.85 8.78 3.88
N ALA A 63 12.74 8.01 3.24
CA ALA A 63 12.78 7.99 1.78
C ALA A 63 11.49 7.44 1.13
N HIS A 64 10.75 6.56 1.81
CA HIS A 64 9.45 6.09 1.33
C HIS A 64 8.40 7.20 1.42
N LEU A 65 8.38 7.96 2.52
CA LEU A 65 7.50 9.13 2.70
C LEU A 65 7.77 10.18 1.64
N GLU A 66 9.04 10.52 1.41
CA GLU A 66 9.42 11.51 0.41
C GLU A 66 9.03 11.05 -1.00
N LEU A 67 9.22 9.77 -1.31
CA LEU A 67 8.84 9.20 -2.60
C LEU A 67 7.33 9.33 -2.85
N LEU A 68 6.51 9.02 -1.85
CA LEU A 68 5.05 9.19 -1.95
C LEU A 68 4.68 10.67 -2.08
N ALA A 69 5.25 11.53 -1.23
CA ALA A 69 4.95 12.96 -1.22
C ALA A 69 5.28 13.63 -2.55
N CYS A 70 6.47 13.36 -3.10
CA CYS A 70 6.87 13.83 -4.43
C CYS A 70 5.90 13.33 -5.51
N GLY A 71 5.48 12.06 -5.44
CA GLY A 71 4.50 11.51 -6.37
C GLY A 71 3.15 12.22 -6.31
N VAL A 72 2.59 12.37 -5.12
CA VAL A 72 1.33 13.09 -4.88
C VAL A 72 1.40 14.52 -5.40
N GLU A 73 2.47 15.25 -5.10
CA GLU A 73 2.68 16.62 -5.55
C GLU A 73 2.82 16.71 -7.08
N THR A 74 3.62 15.82 -7.69
CA THR A 74 3.93 15.85 -9.12
C THR A 74 2.68 15.73 -10.00
N VAL A 75 1.73 14.87 -9.60
CA VAL A 75 0.49 14.65 -10.36
C VAL A 75 -0.72 15.34 -9.73
N SER A 76 -0.51 16.10 -8.65
CA SER A 76 -1.58 16.74 -7.86
C SER A 76 -2.69 15.77 -7.46
N ALA A 77 -2.31 14.59 -6.95
CA ALA A 77 -3.26 13.55 -6.61
C ALA A 77 -4.11 13.89 -5.37
N ASP A 78 -5.35 13.41 -5.36
CA ASP A 78 -6.26 13.59 -4.22
C ASP A 78 -5.79 12.80 -2.99
N ALA A 79 -5.22 11.62 -3.22
CA ALA A 79 -4.84 10.66 -2.18
C ALA A 79 -3.48 10.00 -2.43
N GLY A 80 -2.84 9.61 -1.33
CA GLY A 80 -1.58 8.87 -1.32
C GLY A 80 -1.69 7.61 -0.48
N ALA A 81 -1.04 6.52 -0.88
CA ALA A 81 -1.05 5.29 -0.10
C ALA A 81 0.26 4.50 -0.13
N PHE A 82 0.53 3.79 0.97
CA PHE A 82 1.52 2.71 0.99
C PHE A 82 0.82 1.36 0.92
N ILE A 83 1.35 0.43 0.13
CA ILE A 83 0.76 -0.91 -0.06
C ILE A 83 1.66 -1.98 0.54
N LEU A 84 1.16 -2.65 1.57
CA LEU A 84 1.75 -3.85 2.16
C LEU A 84 0.96 -5.08 1.69
N SER A 85 1.67 -6.14 1.30
CA SER A 85 1.05 -7.41 0.91
C SER A 85 1.58 -8.55 1.78
N PRO A 86 0.73 -9.48 2.25
CA PRO A 86 1.18 -10.68 2.95
C PRO A 86 1.90 -11.67 2.03
N ASN A 87 1.57 -11.64 0.74
CA ASN A 87 2.12 -12.51 -0.27
C ASN A 87 3.16 -11.74 -1.10
N THR A 88 4.29 -11.41 -0.50
CA THR A 88 5.40 -10.83 -1.26
C THR A 88 6.04 -11.89 -2.14
N ILE A 89 6.12 -11.60 -3.43
CA ILE A 89 6.84 -12.42 -4.40
C ILE A 89 8.32 -12.37 -4.02
N ASP A 90 8.93 -13.54 -3.80
CA ASP A 90 10.26 -13.72 -3.23
C ASP A 90 10.46 -13.14 -1.82
N LYS A 91 10.11 -13.92 -0.79
CA LYS A 91 10.75 -13.92 0.55
C LYS A 91 10.15 -15.02 1.43
N ALA A 92 10.77 -16.20 1.43
CA ALA A 92 10.56 -17.16 2.51
C ALA A 92 11.17 -16.57 3.80
N ARG A 93 10.34 -15.85 4.57
CA ARG A 93 10.69 -15.19 5.86
C ARG A 93 11.81 -14.13 5.74
N PRO A 94 11.48 -12.87 5.45
CA PRO A 94 12.46 -11.78 5.56
C PRO A 94 12.98 -11.72 7.01
N LEU A 95 14.30 -11.65 7.20
CA LEU A 95 14.89 -11.25 8.48
C LEU A 95 14.37 -9.85 8.86
N GLY A 96 13.97 -9.64 10.12
CA GLY A 96 13.47 -8.37 10.62
C GLY A 96 12.08 -8.47 11.23
N MET A 97 11.25 -7.45 11.01
CA MET A 97 9.95 -7.30 11.63
C MET A 97 8.92 -8.29 11.09
N ASP A 98 8.02 -8.76 11.95
CA ASP A 98 6.86 -9.52 11.51
C ASP A 98 5.89 -8.63 10.73
N LEU A 99 5.02 -9.24 9.92
CA LEU A 99 4.15 -8.49 9.01
C LEU A 99 3.16 -7.58 9.74
N SER A 100 2.63 -8.03 10.89
CA SER A 100 1.78 -7.24 11.79
C SER A 100 2.53 -6.04 12.36
N ASP A 101 3.80 -6.20 12.72
CA ASP A 101 4.64 -5.09 13.20
C ASP A 101 4.90 -4.06 12.10
N ARG A 102 5.10 -4.52 10.86
CA ARG A 102 5.26 -3.62 9.70
C ARG A 102 3.99 -2.85 9.39
N ALA A 103 2.84 -3.52 9.47
CA ALA A 103 1.53 -2.88 9.35
C ALA A 103 1.33 -1.81 10.44
N TRP A 104 1.65 -2.15 11.70
CA TRP A 104 1.50 -1.20 12.81
C TRP A 104 2.46 -0.01 12.71
N THR A 105 3.74 -0.26 12.43
CA THR A 105 4.73 0.82 12.25
C THR A 105 4.42 1.69 11.04
N MET A 106 3.86 1.13 9.97
CA MET A 106 3.32 1.90 8.85
C MET A 106 2.23 2.85 9.36
N GLN A 107 1.16 2.36 9.99
CA GLN A 107 0.08 3.22 10.51
C GLN A 107 0.62 4.35 11.38
N SER A 108 1.50 4.01 12.34
CA SER A 108 2.11 4.99 13.26
C SER A 108 2.94 6.05 12.51
N THR A 109 3.66 5.64 11.47
CA THR A 109 4.45 6.56 10.64
C THR A 109 3.56 7.46 9.78
N LEU A 110 2.43 6.95 9.28
CA LEU A 110 1.47 7.74 8.51
C LEU A 110 0.74 8.76 9.36
N ASP A 111 0.40 8.42 10.60
CA ASP A 111 -0.18 9.37 11.54
C ASP A 111 0.82 10.49 11.89
N TRP A 112 2.10 10.14 12.06
CA TRP A 112 3.15 11.15 12.21
C TRP A 112 3.27 12.03 10.96
N ALA A 113 3.38 11.43 9.77
CA ALA A 113 3.57 12.16 8.51
C ALA A 113 2.40 13.11 8.24
N GLY A 114 1.17 12.64 8.51
CA GLY A 114 -0.06 13.42 8.40
C GLY A 114 -0.11 14.70 9.24
N HIS A 115 0.75 14.82 10.24
CA HIS A 115 0.87 15.99 11.10
C HIS A 115 2.07 16.89 10.77
N HIS A 116 3.03 16.40 9.98
CA HIS A 116 4.33 17.06 9.80
C HIS A 116 4.68 17.36 8.34
N ASP A 117 4.06 16.69 7.36
CA ASP A 117 4.26 16.97 5.94
C ASP A 117 2.95 17.49 5.31
N PRO A 118 2.88 18.76 4.89
CA PRO A 118 1.67 19.34 4.30
C PRO A 118 1.27 18.70 2.97
N ARG A 119 2.19 18.00 2.29
CA ARG A 119 1.91 17.26 1.03
C ARG A 119 1.17 15.95 1.31
N LEU A 120 1.26 15.43 2.53
CA LEU A 120 0.68 14.17 2.94
C LEU A 120 -0.40 14.40 3.99
N ASN A 121 -1.60 14.82 3.56
CA ASN A 121 -2.70 15.09 4.46
C ASN A 121 -3.22 13.79 5.14
N ARG A 122 -3.38 13.80 6.48
CA ARG A 122 -3.91 12.66 7.24
C ARG A 122 -5.27 12.13 6.74
N ALA A 123 -6.13 13.00 6.20
CA ALA A 123 -7.43 12.61 5.67
C ALA A 123 -7.34 11.78 4.38
N THR A 124 -6.27 11.98 3.59
CA THR A 124 -6.10 11.39 2.25
C THR A 124 -4.89 10.46 2.12
N LEU A 125 -4.07 10.35 3.16
CA LEU A 125 -2.94 9.43 3.26
C LEU A 125 -3.36 8.10 3.89
N SER A 126 -3.14 6.96 3.24
CA SER A 126 -3.57 5.65 3.75
C SER A 126 -2.46 4.59 3.76
N GLY A 127 -2.52 3.67 4.71
CA GLY A 127 -1.83 2.39 4.62
C GLY A 127 -2.81 1.33 4.14
N LEU A 128 -2.47 0.62 3.08
CA LEU A 128 -3.32 -0.37 2.43
C LEU A 128 -2.69 -1.76 2.56
N LEU A 129 -3.54 -2.74 2.87
CA LEU A 129 -3.22 -4.16 2.86
C LEU A 129 -3.84 -4.78 1.61
N VAL A 130 -3.04 -5.41 0.76
CA VAL A 130 -3.49 -6.02 -0.50
C VAL A 130 -3.14 -7.51 -0.55
N SER A 131 -4.09 -8.35 -0.96
CA SER A 131 -3.94 -9.82 -0.94
C SER A 131 -2.80 -10.36 -1.83
N HIS A 132 -2.40 -9.61 -2.86
CA HIS A 132 -1.46 -10.07 -3.89
C HIS A 132 -0.27 -9.11 -4.06
N GLY A 133 0.88 -9.70 -4.42
CA GLY A 133 2.15 -8.99 -4.56
C GLY A 133 2.41 -8.37 -5.94
N LEU A 134 1.74 -8.84 -7.00
CA LEU A 134 1.91 -8.28 -8.35
C LEU A 134 1.23 -6.91 -8.46
N TYR A 135 1.89 -5.98 -9.15
CA TYR A 135 1.33 -4.65 -9.41
C TYR A 135 0.00 -4.71 -10.19
N VAL A 136 -0.13 -5.65 -11.15
CA VAL A 136 -1.40 -5.84 -11.88
C VAL A 136 -2.55 -6.24 -10.96
N ASP A 137 -2.29 -7.09 -9.96
CA ASP A 137 -3.32 -7.51 -9.00
C ASP A 137 -3.63 -6.39 -8.01
N GLN A 138 -2.62 -5.62 -7.59
CA GLN A 138 -2.82 -4.43 -6.78
C GLN A 138 -3.69 -3.40 -7.52
N ALA A 139 -3.42 -3.17 -8.81
CA ALA A 139 -4.22 -2.29 -9.65
C ALA A 139 -5.67 -2.77 -9.77
N ARG A 140 -5.90 -4.08 -10.00
CA ARG A 140 -7.26 -4.66 -10.01
C ARG A 140 -7.99 -4.44 -8.69
N ALA A 141 -7.33 -4.69 -7.57
CA ALA A 141 -7.91 -4.52 -6.24
C ALA A 141 -8.28 -3.05 -5.97
N LEU A 142 -7.39 -2.11 -6.31
CA LEU A 142 -7.63 -0.68 -6.13
C LEU A 142 -8.74 -0.15 -7.03
N ARG A 143 -8.76 -0.56 -8.30
CA ARG A 143 -9.81 -0.20 -9.27
C ARG A 143 -11.18 -0.70 -8.84
N HIS A 144 -11.23 -1.90 -8.26
CA HIS A 144 -12.47 -2.43 -7.72
C HIS A 144 -12.93 -1.68 -6.47
N ALA A 145 -11.98 -1.29 -5.60
CA ALA A 145 -12.27 -0.61 -4.34
C ALA A 145 -12.58 0.89 -4.47
N CYS A 146 -12.01 1.57 -5.47
CA CYS A 146 -12.13 3.01 -5.66
C CYS A 146 -13.08 3.33 -6.82
N THR A 147 -14.36 3.53 -6.52
CA THR A 147 -15.41 3.65 -7.55
C THR A 147 -15.33 4.94 -8.37
N ASN A 148 -14.71 5.99 -7.82
CA ASN A 148 -14.58 7.30 -8.46
C ASN A 148 -13.22 7.53 -9.15
N LEU A 149 -12.34 6.53 -9.15
CA LEU A 149 -10.97 6.65 -9.64
C LEU A 149 -10.96 6.81 -11.17
N HIS A 150 -10.42 7.93 -11.67
CA HIS A 150 -10.31 8.19 -13.10
C HIS A 150 -9.47 7.13 -13.80
N HIS A 151 -9.74 6.85 -15.08
CA HIS A 151 -8.98 5.86 -15.86
C HIS A 151 -7.47 6.06 -15.80
N SER A 152 -6.98 7.30 -15.84
CA SER A 152 -5.55 7.67 -15.69
C SER A 152 -5.18 8.16 -14.28
N GLY A 153 -6.05 7.91 -13.30
CA GLY A 153 -5.93 8.40 -11.94
C GLY A 153 -5.14 7.50 -10.98
N LEU A 154 -4.71 6.32 -11.39
CA LEU A 154 -3.92 5.43 -10.53
C LEU A 154 -2.45 5.52 -10.90
N TRP A 155 -1.57 5.77 -9.93
CA TRP A 155 -0.13 5.87 -10.16
C TRP A 155 0.63 4.98 -9.19
N PHE A 156 1.53 4.14 -9.71
CA PHE A 156 2.51 3.42 -8.89
C PHE A 156 3.84 4.14 -8.97
N VAL A 157 4.28 4.68 -7.84
CA VAL A 157 5.61 5.27 -7.70
C VAL A 157 6.54 4.20 -7.14
N VAL A 158 7.62 3.96 -7.86
CA VAL A 158 8.54 2.86 -7.57
C VAL A 158 9.96 3.34 -7.51
N GLY A 159 10.74 2.75 -6.61
CA GLY A 159 12.19 2.93 -6.59
C GLY A 159 12.83 2.36 -7.87
N PHE A 160 14.00 2.86 -8.23
CA PHE A 160 14.72 2.39 -9.41
C PHE A 160 14.99 0.87 -9.37
N ASP A 161 15.26 0.33 -8.18
CA ASP A 161 15.47 -1.11 -7.94
C ASP A 161 14.24 -1.97 -8.26
N LYS A 162 13.04 -1.38 -8.20
CA LYS A 162 11.77 -2.06 -8.45
C LYS A 162 11.38 -2.12 -9.93
N ILE A 163 11.91 -1.23 -10.76
CA ILE A 163 11.63 -1.22 -12.20
C ILE A 163 12.02 -2.58 -12.80
N VAL A 164 13.18 -3.12 -12.45
CA VAL A 164 13.64 -4.43 -12.95
C VAL A 164 12.71 -5.57 -12.50
N GLN A 165 12.16 -5.49 -11.27
CA GLN A 165 11.25 -6.50 -10.74
C GLN A 165 9.89 -6.49 -11.46
N ILE A 166 9.38 -5.32 -11.86
CA ILE A 166 8.12 -5.21 -12.61
C ILE A 166 8.20 -5.99 -13.93
N PHE A 167 9.35 -5.95 -14.61
CA PHE A 167 9.53 -6.60 -15.89
C PHE A 167 10.08 -8.04 -15.81
N ASP A 168 10.35 -8.56 -14.61
CA ASP A 168 10.90 -9.91 -14.43
C ASP A 168 9.85 -10.97 -14.80
N PRO A 169 10.09 -11.79 -15.84
CA PRO A 169 9.11 -12.77 -16.32
C PRO A 169 8.82 -13.89 -15.31
N ARG A 170 9.68 -14.11 -14.31
CA ARG A 170 9.48 -15.19 -13.32
C ARG A 170 8.26 -14.97 -12.44
N TYR A 171 7.75 -13.74 -12.37
CA TYR A 171 6.60 -13.37 -11.56
C TYR A 171 5.26 -13.50 -12.27
N TYR A 172 5.25 -13.80 -13.58
CA TYR A 172 4.04 -13.82 -14.38
C TYR A 172 3.83 -15.17 -15.06
N THR A 173 2.58 -15.63 -15.09
CA THR A 173 2.19 -16.74 -15.98
C THR A 173 2.19 -16.27 -17.43
N ASP A 174 1.62 -15.09 -17.70
CA ASP A 174 1.70 -14.38 -18.98
C ASP A 174 2.10 -12.93 -18.71
N ARG A 175 3.38 -12.62 -18.93
CA ARG A 175 3.95 -11.30 -18.64
C ARG A 175 3.34 -10.22 -19.53
N THR A 176 3.20 -10.49 -20.83
CA THR A 176 2.75 -9.48 -21.79
C THR A 176 1.32 -9.06 -21.46
N SER A 177 0.41 -10.03 -21.34
CA SER A 177 -0.99 -9.77 -20.99
C SER A 177 -1.13 -9.05 -19.65
N SER A 178 -0.30 -9.44 -18.67
CA SER A 178 -0.31 -8.83 -17.33
C SER A 178 0.18 -7.39 -17.34
N LEU A 179 1.23 -7.07 -18.09
CA LEU A 179 1.76 -5.72 -18.22
C LEU A 179 0.85 -4.82 -19.06
N ASP A 180 0.29 -5.33 -20.16
CA ASP A 180 -0.70 -4.60 -20.96
C ASP A 180 -1.91 -4.20 -20.08
N THR A 181 -2.40 -5.15 -19.27
CA THR A 181 -3.47 -4.86 -18.32
C THR A 181 -3.06 -3.84 -17.25
N LEU A 182 -1.83 -3.93 -16.72
CA LEU A 182 -1.33 -2.99 -15.72
C LEU A 182 -1.28 -1.56 -16.28
N PHE A 183 -0.67 -1.37 -17.45
CA PHE A 183 -0.51 -0.05 -18.07
C PHE A 183 -1.81 0.55 -18.62
N ASP A 184 -2.83 -0.28 -18.87
CA ASP A 184 -4.18 0.22 -19.14
C ASP A 184 -4.84 0.79 -17.87
N MET A 185 -4.54 0.21 -16.70
CA MET A 185 -5.14 0.61 -15.42
C MET A 185 -4.35 1.69 -14.65
N ALA A 186 -3.06 1.90 -14.92
CA ALA A 186 -2.17 2.76 -14.13
C ALA A 186 -1.02 3.36 -14.96
#